data_AF-A0A4C1XKF7-F1
#
_entry.id   AF-A0A4C1XKF7-F1
#
_cell.length_a   1.000
_cell.length_b   1.000
_cell.length_c   1.000
_cell.angle_alpha   90.00
_cell.angle_beta   90.00
_cell.angle_gamma   90.00
#
_symmetry.space_group_name_H-M   'P 1'
#
loop_
_entity.id
_entity.type
_entity.pdbx_description
1 polymer ?
#
loop_
_entity_poly.entity_id
_entity_poly.type
_entity_poly.pdbx_seq_one_letter_code
_entity_poly.pdbx_strand_id
1 'polypeptide(L)'
;MKKKFLHFHNNDHVDKWILCNRSGVPQGSILGPVLYLIFTADIPTDNKTFIATYADDTAIMSVHENAAISSSNLQKHITEVEQWMKTWRIKANQSKSAHVTFTLRKGDCPPITLNGEQIPHSDASKYLGMHFDRRLTWKKHIWSKRKCLGTKLREMYWLIGGKSQLNNESKMAIYKSILKPVWTYGIELWGTASNSNIEILERFQTKAIRSMFNIPKCIQNKYILQDLRLKTVKQEIAIRSLSYQLKLAKHVNTLASELSGTGSTQHTRLRRNSVPNLSLRITKEW
;
A
#
# COMPACT_ATOMS: atom_id res chain seq x y z
N MET A 1 18.72 -8.28 0.04
CA MET A 1 19.73 -7.82 1.02
C MET A 1 20.57 -9.03 1.38
N LYS A 2 21.81 -9.14 0.88
CA LYS A 2 22.66 -10.32 1.07
C LYS A 2 23.17 -10.35 2.52
N LYS A 3 22.91 -11.44 3.23
CA LYS A 3 23.55 -11.77 4.51
C LYS A 3 24.98 -12.26 4.24
N LYS A 4 25.95 -11.76 5.00
CA LYS A 4 27.21 -12.47 5.28
C LYS A 4 27.44 -12.37 6.79
N PHE A 5 27.35 -13.52 7.45
CA PHE A 5 27.88 -13.75 8.79
C PHE A 5 29.37 -14.05 8.66
N LEU A 6 30.19 -13.50 9.54
CA LEU A 6 31.54 -14.00 9.81
C LEU A 6 31.73 -13.99 11.32
N HIS A 7 32.09 -15.15 11.87
CA HIS A 7 32.35 -15.37 13.28
C HIS A 7 33.87 -15.39 13.48
N PHE A 8 34.39 -14.63 14.45
CA PHE A 8 35.74 -14.79 14.97
C PHE A 8 35.67 -14.78 16.50
N HIS A 9 36.32 -15.77 17.10
CA HIS A 9 36.54 -15.91 18.53
C HIS A 9 38.00 -15.53 18.80
N ASN A 10 38.27 -14.51 19.62
CA ASN A 10 39.24 -14.60 20.71
C ASN A 10 39.23 -13.38 21.62
N ASN A 11 39.70 -13.66 22.84
CA ASN A 11 39.64 -12.93 24.09
C ASN A 11 40.18 -11.49 24.10
N ASP A 12 39.73 -10.79 25.15
CA ASP A 12 40.31 -9.62 25.78
C ASP A 12 40.38 -8.35 24.93
N HIS A 13 39.30 -7.58 24.99
CA HIS A 13 39.32 -6.13 25.22
C HIS A 13 37.86 -5.64 25.20
N VAL A 14 37.35 -5.31 26.38
CA VAL A 14 36.09 -4.61 26.59
C VAL A 14 36.24 -3.17 26.11
N ASP A 15 36.31 -2.94 24.78
CA ASP A 15 36.39 -1.60 24.19
C ASP A 15 35.95 -1.55 22.71
N LYS A 16 35.05 -2.46 22.30
CA LYS A 16 34.60 -2.56 20.89
C LYS A 16 33.08 -2.55 20.69
N TRP A 17 32.32 -2.12 21.69
CA TRP A 17 30.86 -1.95 21.58
C TRP A 17 30.37 -0.50 21.51
N ILE A 18 31.25 0.50 21.68
CA ILE A 18 30.86 1.92 21.75
C ILE A 18 31.23 2.73 20.50
N LEU A 19 32.00 2.17 19.56
CA LEU A 19 32.37 2.86 18.32
C LEU A 19 31.68 2.25 17.09
N CYS A 20 30.45 2.70 16.80
CA CYS A 20 30.11 3.36 15.52
C CYS A 20 28.58 3.54 15.38
N ASN A 21 28.05 4.64 15.92
CA ASN A 21 26.92 5.34 15.30
C ASN A 21 27.07 6.83 15.65
N ARG A 22 27.99 7.53 14.96
CA ARG A 22 28.15 8.98 15.17
C ARG A 22 26.93 9.78 14.70
N SER A 23 25.96 9.14 14.03
CA SER A 23 24.67 9.72 13.63
C SER A 23 23.64 8.60 13.43
N GLY A 24 22.41 8.80 13.90
CA GLY A 24 21.28 7.88 13.70
C GLY A 24 20.85 7.13 14.96
N VAL A 25 19.55 6.82 15.05
CA VAL A 25 18.97 6.11 16.19
C VAL A 25 19.09 4.59 16.00
N PRO A 26 19.44 3.81 17.05
CA PRO A 26 19.55 2.36 16.91
C PRO A 26 18.26 1.72 16.42
N GLN A 27 18.37 0.89 15.38
CA GLN A 27 17.24 0.14 14.85
C GLN A 27 16.72 -0.84 15.92
N GLY A 28 15.42 -0.79 16.19
CA GLY A 28 14.80 -1.58 17.26
C GLY A 28 14.75 -0.88 18.63
N SER A 29 15.26 0.35 18.74
CA SER A 29 15.03 1.17 19.93
C SER A 29 13.55 1.59 20.06
N ILE A 30 13.07 1.64 21.30
CA ILE A 30 11.69 2.05 21.62
C ILE A 30 11.44 3.51 21.24
N LEU A 31 12.44 4.37 21.43
CA LEU A 31 12.36 5.81 21.14
C LEU A 31 12.62 6.15 19.67
N GLY A 32 13.18 5.24 18.87
CA GLY A 32 13.51 5.47 17.46
C GLY A 32 12.38 6.09 16.63
N PRO A 33 11.16 5.50 16.64
CA PRO A 33 10.03 6.06 15.90
C PRO A 33 9.62 7.45 16.38
N VAL A 34 9.64 7.72 17.69
CA VAL A 34 9.26 9.03 18.24
C VAL A 34 10.28 10.10 17.87
N LEU A 35 11.57 9.80 18.00
CA LEU A 35 12.64 10.70 17.59
C LEU A 35 12.61 10.97 16.09
N TYR A 36 12.28 9.96 15.28
CA TYR A 36 12.09 10.14 13.84
C TYR A 36 10.93 11.10 13.54
N LEU A 37 9.79 10.94 14.21
CA LEU A 37 8.64 11.84 14.05
C LEU A 37 8.99 13.30 14.41
N ILE A 38 9.73 13.52 15.49
CA ILE A 38 10.21 14.85 15.89
C ILE A 38 11.18 15.41 14.84
N PHE A 39 12.12 14.57 14.37
CA PHE A 39 13.13 14.95 13.39
C PHE A 39 12.53 15.36 12.03
N THR A 40 11.40 14.77 11.63
CA THR A 40 10.73 15.09 10.36
C THR A 40 9.52 16.01 10.52
N ALA A 41 9.29 16.55 11.72
CA ALA A 41 8.07 17.32 12.03
C ALA A 41 7.98 18.64 11.25
N ASP A 42 9.12 19.20 10.84
CA ASP A 42 9.23 20.47 10.12
C ASP A 42 9.38 20.28 8.60
N ILE A 43 9.06 19.10 8.07
CA ILE A 43 9.12 18.85 6.63
C ILE A 43 8.26 19.87 5.87
N PRO A 44 8.77 20.51 4.80
CA PRO A 44 8.04 21.55 4.09
C PRO A 44 6.70 21.06 3.55
N THR A 45 5.68 21.92 3.66
CA THR A 45 4.34 21.71 3.10
C THR A 45 3.98 22.85 2.16
N ASP A 46 3.27 22.58 1.06
CA ASP A 46 2.82 23.61 0.11
C ASP A 46 1.31 23.48 -0.16
N ASN A 47 0.59 24.59 -0.21
CA ASN A 47 -0.88 24.64 -0.35
C ASN A 47 -1.41 24.06 -1.68
N LYS A 48 -0.57 23.90 -2.70
CA LYS A 48 -0.94 23.35 -4.02
C LYS A 48 -0.62 21.85 -4.14
N THR A 49 -0.05 21.26 -3.09
CA THR A 49 0.42 19.88 -3.08
C THR A 49 -0.04 19.17 -1.80
N PHE A 50 0.04 17.85 -1.81
CA PHE A 50 -0.20 17.02 -0.65
C PHE A 50 1.04 16.18 -0.39
N ILE A 51 1.52 16.20 0.85
CA ILE A 51 2.60 15.32 1.31
C ILE A 51 2.04 14.23 2.21
N ALA A 52 2.47 13.00 1.96
CA ALA A 52 2.18 11.84 2.80
C ALA A 52 3.49 11.18 3.18
N THR A 53 3.75 11.09 4.49
CA THR A 53 4.95 10.48 5.05
C THR A 53 4.59 9.27 5.90
N TYR A 54 5.43 8.24 5.84
CA TYR A 54 5.37 7.10 6.73
C TYR A 54 6.76 6.51 6.91
N ALA A 55 7.35 6.71 8.09
CA ALA A 55 8.78 6.50 8.27
C ALA A 55 9.56 7.19 7.13
N ASP A 56 10.48 6.50 6.48
CA ASP A 56 11.31 7.01 5.37
C ASP A 56 10.56 7.12 4.03
N ASP A 57 9.40 6.49 3.87
CA ASP A 57 8.60 6.60 2.66
C ASP A 57 7.88 7.96 2.63
N THR A 58 8.21 8.81 1.65
CA THR A 58 7.54 10.10 1.41
C THR A 58 6.94 10.13 0.01
N ALA A 59 5.68 10.55 -0.09
CA ALA A 59 4.98 10.79 -1.35
C ALA A 59 4.51 12.24 -1.41
N ILE A 60 4.79 12.91 -2.52
CA ILE A 60 4.31 14.26 -2.81
C ILE A 60 3.40 14.19 -4.04
N MET A 61 2.22 14.78 -3.94
CA MET A 61 1.21 14.74 -4.98
C MET A 61 0.74 16.16 -5.31
N SER A 62 0.64 16.46 -6.62
CA SER A 62 0.02 17.69 -7.13
C SER A 62 -1.16 17.30 -8.03
N VAL A 63 -2.27 18.04 -7.91
CA VAL A 63 -3.48 17.81 -8.70
C VAL A 63 -3.82 19.09 -9.47
N HIS A 64 -3.84 19.00 -10.80
CA HIS A 64 -4.21 20.11 -11.66
C HIS A 64 -4.71 19.61 -13.03
N GLU A 65 -5.57 20.35 -13.71
CA GLU A 65 -6.12 19.97 -15.02
C GLU A 65 -5.07 20.02 -16.14
N ASN A 66 -4.11 20.93 -16.01
CA ASN A 66 -2.95 21.09 -16.86
C ASN A 66 -1.73 20.39 -16.25
N ALA A 67 -1.16 19.43 -16.98
CA ALA A 67 -0.02 18.61 -16.57
C ALA A 67 1.26 19.42 -16.31
N ALA A 68 1.48 20.50 -17.07
CA ALA A 68 2.65 21.37 -16.90
C ALA A 68 2.57 22.14 -15.58
N ILE A 69 1.39 22.67 -15.24
CA ILE A 69 1.17 23.35 -13.95
C ILE A 69 1.32 22.34 -12.80
N SER A 70 0.78 21.13 -12.94
CA SER A 70 0.94 20.10 -11.90
C SER A 70 2.42 19.76 -11.67
N SER A 71 3.20 19.62 -12.74
CA SER A 71 4.63 19.31 -12.66
C SER A 71 5.43 20.48 -12.09
N SER A 72 5.07 21.72 -12.42
CA SER A 72 5.69 22.93 -11.88
C SER A 72 5.45 23.06 -10.37
N ASN A 73 4.20 22.84 -9.91
CA ASN A 73 3.88 22.83 -8.47
C ASN A 73 4.68 21.72 -7.75
N LEU A 74 4.74 20.52 -8.34
CA LEU A 74 5.48 19.40 -7.78
C LEU A 74 6.98 19.68 -7.72
N GLN A 75 7.57 20.26 -8.77
CA GLN A 75 8.99 20.62 -8.82
C GLN A 75 9.33 21.71 -7.81
N LYS A 76 8.45 22.70 -7.62
CA LYS A 76 8.61 23.73 -6.59
C LYS A 76 8.70 23.10 -5.21
N HIS A 77 7.75 22.24 -4.86
CA HIS A 77 7.73 21.59 -3.54
C HIS A 77 8.89 20.61 -3.35
N ILE A 78 9.29 19.88 -4.40
CA ILE A 78 10.50 19.03 -4.37
C ILE A 78 11.75 19.86 -4.10
N THR A 79 11.88 21.06 -4.69
CA THR A 79 13.03 21.95 -4.44
C THR A 79 13.08 22.41 -2.99
N GLU A 80 11.93 22.74 -2.39
CA GLU A 80 11.84 23.11 -0.97
C GLU A 80 12.23 21.93 -0.06
N VAL A 81 11.72 20.73 -0.35
CA VAL A 81 12.08 19.50 0.36
C VAL A 81 13.56 19.14 0.16
N GLU A 82 14.12 19.37 -1.03
CA GLU A 82 15.55 19.14 -1.30
C GLU A 82 16.42 20.07 -0.45
N GLN A 83 16.05 21.34 -0.33
CA GLN A 83 16.76 22.29 0.53
C GLN A 83 16.66 21.90 1.99
N TRP A 84 15.48 21.49 2.45
CA TRP A 84 15.27 20.96 3.80
C TRP A 84 16.12 19.70 4.04
N MET A 85 16.15 18.75 3.10
CA MET A 85 17.00 17.55 3.19
C MET A 85 18.48 17.92 3.31
N LYS A 86 18.96 18.94 2.59
CA LYS A 86 20.35 19.44 2.70
C LYS A 86 20.62 20.02 4.09
N THR A 87 19.71 20.84 4.63
CA THR A 87 19.82 21.40 5.98
C THR A 87 19.90 20.30 7.05
N TRP A 88 19.02 19.32 6.97
CA TRP A 88 18.95 18.20 7.92
C TRP A 88 19.91 17.04 7.61
N ARG A 89 20.76 17.19 6.58
CA ARG A 89 21.73 16.18 6.12
C ARG A 89 21.09 14.82 5.80
N ILE A 90 19.87 14.85 5.29
CA ILE A 90 19.12 13.69 4.81
C ILE A 90 19.52 13.42 3.36
N LYS A 91 19.88 12.18 3.05
CA LYS A 91 20.20 11.76 1.69
C LYS A 91 18.99 11.10 1.03
N ALA A 92 18.42 11.76 0.04
CA ALA A 92 17.41 11.15 -0.82
C ALA A 92 17.97 9.96 -1.62
N ASN A 93 17.11 9.00 -1.97
CA ASN A 93 17.47 7.89 -2.85
C ASN A 93 16.79 8.02 -4.20
N GLN A 94 17.39 8.82 -5.09
CA GLN A 94 16.88 9.13 -6.43
C GLN A 94 16.56 7.87 -7.24
N SER A 95 17.41 6.84 -7.14
CA SER A 95 17.24 5.57 -7.87
C SER A 95 16.02 4.76 -7.44
N LYS A 96 15.51 4.99 -6.21
CA LYS A 96 14.29 4.36 -5.69
C LYS A 96 13.06 5.25 -5.82
N SER A 97 13.25 6.56 -6.00
CA SER A 97 12.17 7.50 -6.29
C SER A 97 11.55 7.20 -7.64
N ALA A 98 10.24 7.40 -7.76
CA ALA A 98 9.53 7.21 -9.01
C ALA A 98 8.51 8.35 -9.21
N HIS A 99 8.47 8.89 -10.43
CA HIS A 99 7.46 9.85 -10.84
C HIS A 99 6.35 9.10 -11.58
N VAL A 100 5.10 9.28 -11.16
CA VAL A 100 3.94 8.60 -11.76
C VAL A 100 2.85 9.61 -12.08
N THR A 101 2.43 9.65 -13.34
CA THR A 101 1.31 10.49 -13.77
C THR A 101 -0.02 9.75 -13.60
N PHE A 102 -0.85 10.10 -12.62
CA PHE A 102 -2.18 9.49 -12.49
C PHE A 102 -3.20 10.20 -13.40
N THR A 103 -3.53 9.62 -14.56
CA THR A 103 -4.51 10.21 -15.49
C THR A 103 -5.18 9.19 -16.41
N LEU A 104 -6.41 9.52 -16.82
CA LEU A 104 -7.13 8.80 -17.88
C LEU A 104 -6.85 9.37 -19.28
N ARG A 105 -6.26 10.57 -19.39
CA ARG A 105 -5.92 11.23 -20.67
C ARG A 105 -4.65 10.61 -21.26
N LYS A 106 -4.44 10.73 -22.57
CA LYS A 106 -3.15 10.38 -23.18
C LYS A 106 -2.10 11.43 -22.77
N GLY A 107 -0.84 11.02 -22.72
CA GLY A 107 0.28 11.86 -22.29
C GLY A 107 0.56 11.77 -20.79
N ASP A 108 1.77 12.19 -20.46
CA ASP A 108 2.34 12.17 -19.11
C ASP A 108 2.70 13.59 -18.67
N CYS A 109 2.88 13.76 -17.36
CA CYS A 109 3.41 14.99 -16.80
C CYS A 109 4.87 15.20 -17.24
N PRO A 110 5.29 16.45 -17.51
CA PRO A 110 6.70 16.79 -17.69
C PRO A 110 7.61 16.15 -16.62
N PRO A 111 8.85 15.78 -16.98
CA PRO A 111 9.78 15.19 -16.03
C PRO A 111 10.13 16.18 -14.91
N ILE A 112 10.39 15.62 -13.74
CA ILE A 112 10.81 16.34 -12.53
C ILE A 112 12.21 15.88 -12.13
N THR A 113 12.96 16.77 -11.49
CA THR A 113 14.32 16.52 -11.04
C THR A 113 14.43 16.57 -9.52
N LEU A 114 15.37 15.81 -8.98
CA LEU A 114 15.73 15.79 -7.56
C LEU A 114 17.25 15.72 -7.46
N ASN A 115 17.86 16.69 -6.77
CA ASN A 115 19.32 16.88 -6.75
C ASN A 115 19.94 16.99 -8.15
N GLY A 116 19.24 17.66 -9.08
CA GLY A 116 19.69 17.85 -10.47
C GLY A 116 19.53 16.63 -11.38
N GLU A 117 19.17 15.45 -10.85
CA GLU A 117 18.91 14.24 -11.65
C GLU A 117 17.42 14.08 -11.93
N GLN A 118 17.04 13.66 -13.15
CA GLN A 118 15.65 13.35 -13.46
C GLN A 118 15.18 12.10 -12.70
N ILE A 119 14.03 12.21 -12.03
CA ILE A 119 13.38 11.07 -11.41
C ILE A 119 12.82 10.17 -12.51
N PRO A 120 13.06 8.84 -12.48
CA PRO A 120 12.55 7.95 -13.49
C PRO A 120 11.01 7.94 -13.50
N HIS A 121 10.43 8.10 -14.68
CA HIS A 121 9.00 7.95 -14.88
C HIS A 121 8.58 6.48 -14.81
N SER A 122 7.45 6.19 -14.18
CA SER A 122 6.90 4.84 -14.08
C SER A 122 5.38 4.83 -14.26
N ASP A 123 4.87 3.78 -14.89
CA ASP A 123 3.42 3.55 -15.01
C ASP A 123 2.76 3.08 -13.70
N ALA A 124 3.55 2.73 -12.69
CA ALA A 124 3.01 2.39 -11.39
C ALA A 124 4.03 2.52 -10.27
N SER A 125 3.62 3.14 -9.17
CA SER A 125 4.40 3.23 -7.94
C SER A 125 3.96 2.20 -6.92
N LYS A 126 4.89 1.82 -6.04
CA LYS A 126 4.59 1.06 -4.82
C LYS A 126 4.71 2.01 -3.63
N TYR A 127 3.67 2.12 -2.84
CA TYR A 127 3.66 2.92 -1.62
C TYR A 127 2.93 2.13 -0.53
N LEU A 128 3.53 1.98 0.65
CA LEU A 128 2.98 1.21 1.77
C LEU A 128 2.50 -0.20 1.37
N GLY A 129 3.27 -0.91 0.53
CA GLY A 129 2.92 -2.27 0.08
C GLY A 129 1.76 -2.35 -0.93
N MET A 130 1.15 -1.22 -1.29
CA MET A 130 0.12 -1.09 -2.32
C MET A 130 0.76 -0.68 -3.66
N HIS A 131 0.17 -1.10 -4.78
CA HIS A 131 0.66 -0.71 -6.11
C HIS A 131 -0.40 0.15 -6.78
N PHE A 132 -0.05 1.38 -7.09
CA PHE A 132 -0.91 2.35 -7.76
C PHE A 132 -0.51 2.40 -9.22
N ASP A 133 -1.34 1.85 -10.11
CA ASP A 133 -1.14 2.00 -11.54
C ASP A 133 -1.65 3.34 -12.04
N ARG A 134 -1.12 3.82 -13.17
CA ARG A 134 -1.45 5.09 -13.84
C ARG A 134 -2.95 5.44 -13.88
N ARG A 135 -3.79 4.41 -14.02
CA ARG A 135 -5.26 4.53 -14.17
C ARG A 135 -6.03 4.12 -12.92
N LEU A 136 -5.32 3.87 -11.81
CA LEU A 136 -5.84 3.41 -10.52
C LEU A 136 -6.81 2.22 -10.66
N THR A 137 -6.47 1.27 -11.52
CA THR A 137 -7.31 0.08 -11.77
C THR A 137 -7.08 -1.05 -10.77
N TRP A 138 -6.00 -0.95 -9.97
CA TRP A 138 -5.50 -1.97 -9.06
C TRP A 138 -5.06 -3.27 -9.74
N LYS A 139 -5.01 -3.31 -11.08
CA LYS A 139 -4.66 -4.52 -11.83
C LYS A 139 -3.27 -5.02 -11.45
N LYS A 140 -2.26 -4.14 -11.43
CA LYS A 140 -0.88 -4.49 -11.06
C LYS A 140 -0.81 -4.99 -9.61
N HIS A 141 -1.53 -4.35 -8.70
CA HIS A 141 -1.62 -4.76 -7.30
C HIS A 141 -2.18 -6.17 -7.15
N ILE A 142 -3.38 -6.40 -7.69
CA ILE A 142 -4.11 -7.66 -7.60
C ILE A 142 -3.30 -8.80 -8.21
N TRP A 143 -2.67 -8.58 -9.37
CA TRP A 143 -1.85 -9.61 -10.01
C TRP A 143 -0.58 -9.92 -9.20
N SER A 144 0.05 -8.91 -8.60
CA SER A 144 1.20 -9.08 -7.70
C SER A 144 0.82 -9.90 -6.46
N LYS A 145 -0.31 -9.56 -5.81
CA LYS A 145 -0.84 -10.33 -4.68
C LYS A 145 -1.20 -11.76 -5.08
N ARG A 146 -1.83 -11.95 -6.24
CA ARG A 146 -2.14 -13.28 -6.80
C ARG A 146 -0.89 -14.12 -7.03
N LYS A 147 0.19 -13.54 -7.55
CA LYS A 147 1.48 -14.23 -7.75
C LYS A 147 2.11 -14.61 -6.40
N CYS A 148 2.17 -13.67 -5.46
CA CYS A 148 2.66 -13.90 -4.09
C CYS A 148 1.89 -15.04 -3.40
N LEU A 149 0.56 -15.00 -3.47
CA LEU A 149 -0.32 -16.04 -2.97
C LEU A 149 -0.06 -17.41 -3.61
N GLY A 150 0.16 -17.45 -4.92
CA GLY A 150 0.52 -18.68 -5.64
C GLY A 150 1.84 -19.28 -5.16
N THR A 151 2.86 -18.43 -4.97
CA THR A 151 4.16 -18.86 -4.43
C THR A 151 4.01 -19.39 -3.00
N LYS A 152 3.36 -18.64 -2.11
CA LYS A 152 3.12 -19.04 -0.71
C LYS A 152 2.33 -20.35 -0.61
N LEU A 153 1.26 -20.50 -1.40
CA LEU A 153 0.47 -21.73 -1.41
C LEU A 153 1.33 -22.93 -1.83
N ARG A 154 2.19 -22.76 -2.84
CA ARG A 154 3.08 -23.82 -3.32
C ARG A 154 4.12 -24.20 -2.26
N GLU A 155 4.74 -23.22 -1.61
CA GLU A 155 5.71 -23.44 -0.53
C GLU A 155 5.11 -24.17 0.66
N MET A 156 3.84 -23.91 0.97
CA MET A 156 3.11 -24.58 2.06
C MET A 156 2.33 -25.80 1.61
N TYR A 157 2.36 -26.17 0.33
CA TYR A 157 1.44 -27.18 -0.21
C TYR A 157 1.65 -28.57 0.42
N TRP A 158 2.88 -28.90 0.80
CA TRP A 158 3.19 -30.12 1.55
C TRP A 158 2.45 -30.18 2.89
N LEU A 159 2.25 -29.03 3.54
CA LEU A 159 1.62 -28.91 4.85
C LEU A 159 0.10 -28.78 4.78
N ILE A 160 -0.44 -28.00 3.83
CA ILE A 160 -1.88 -27.72 3.76
C ILE A 160 -2.60 -28.38 2.57
N GLY A 161 -1.85 -29.08 1.72
CA GLY A 161 -2.41 -29.77 0.56
C GLY A 161 -3.26 -30.98 0.93
N GLY A 162 -3.98 -31.50 -0.06
CA GLY A 162 -4.90 -32.61 0.15
C GLY A 162 -4.27 -33.92 0.65
N LYS A 163 -2.97 -34.12 0.47
CA LYS A 163 -2.24 -35.30 1.00
C LYS A 163 -1.70 -35.10 2.43
N SER A 164 -1.86 -33.90 2.99
CA SER A 164 -1.41 -33.62 4.35
C SER A 164 -2.31 -34.30 5.39
N GLN A 165 -1.67 -34.85 6.43
CA GLN A 165 -2.31 -35.46 7.59
C GLN A 165 -2.88 -34.44 8.59
N LEU A 166 -2.69 -33.13 8.36
CA LEU A 166 -3.31 -32.11 9.20
C LEU A 166 -4.83 -32.20 9.13
N ASN A 167 -5.47 -32.02 10.28
CA ASN A 167 -6.92 -31.90 10.34
C ASN A 167 -7.42 -30.66 9.57
N ASN A 168 -8.69 -30.70 9.16
CA ASN A 168 -9.27 -29.66 8.31
C ASN A 168 -9.30 -28.29 9.00
N GLU A 169 -9.48 -28.27 10.32
CA GLU A 169 -9.49 -27.06 11.12
C GLU A 169 -8.14 -26.37 11.14
N SER A 170 -7.04 -27.12 11.31
CA SER A 170 -5.67 -26.58 11.26
C SER A 170 -5.33 -26.06 9.86
N LYS A 171 -5.71 -26.80 8.81
CA LYS A 171 -5.55 -26.33 7.41
C LYS A 171 -6.29 -25.00 7.20
N MET A 172 -7.51 -24.89 7.73
CA MET A 172 -8.30 -23.67 7.66
C MET A 172 -7.70 -22.52 8.48
N ALA A 173 -7.17 -22.82 9.68
CA ALA A 173 -6.48 -21.85 10.52
C ALA A 173 -5.27 -21.26 9.79
N ILE A 174 -4.43 -22.11 9.18
CA ILE A 174 -3.28 -21.70 8.35
C ILE A 174 -3.74 -20.85 7.16
N TYR A 175 -4.81 -21.25 6.46
CA TYR A 175 -5.37 -20.45 5.37
C TYR A 175 -5.77 -19.05 5.85
N LYS A 176 -6.51 -18.97 6.96
CA LYS A 176 -7.02 -17.72 7.53
C LYS A 176 -5.92 -16.83 8.12
N SER A 177 -4.83 -17.40 8.64
CA SER A 177 -3.74 -16.66 9.27
C SER A 177 -2.62 -16.26 8.32
N ILE A 178 -2.38 -17.02 7.25
CA ILE A 178 -1.24 -16.76 6.33
C ILE A 178 -1.70 -16.30 4.95
N LEU A 179 -2.65 -17.00 4.33
CA LEU A 179 -3.05 -16.70 2.95
C LEU A 179 -4.06 -15.57 2.87
N LYS A 180 -5.11 -15.60 3.71
CA LYS A 180 -6.15 -14.57 3.71
C LYS A 180 -5.58 -13.14 3.94
N PRO A 181 -4.67 -12.90 4.89
CA PRO A 181 -4.11 -11.57 5.15
C PRO A 181 -3.40 -10.93 3.96
N VAL A 182 -2.82 -11.73 3.07
CA VAL A 182 -2.07 -11.23 1.91
C VAL A 182 -2.94 -10.42 0.97
N TRP A 183 -4.18 -10.88 0.73
CA TRP A 183 -5.13 -10.14 -0.10
C TRP A 183 -6.03 -9.23 0.70
N THR A 184 -6.36 -9.53 1.97
CA THR A 184 -7.18 -8.60 2.76
C THR A 184 -6.44 -7.31 3.15
N TYR A 185 -5.11 -7.26 3.03
CA TYR A 185 -4.35 -6.03 3.23
C TYR A 185 -4.76 -4.96 2.22
N GLY A 186 -5.18 -3.79 2.72
CA GLY A 186 -5.61 -2.65 1.90
C GLY A 186 -6.90 -2.89 1.11
N ILE A 187 -7.73 -3.84 1.54
CA ILE A 187 -8.98 -4.24 0.86
C ILE A 187 -9.99 -3.10 0.75
N GLU A 188 -9.95 -2.17 1.69
CA GLU A 188 -10.75 -0.94 1.69
C GLU A 188 -10.39 -0.04 0.51
N LEU A 189 -9.14 -0.08 0.02
CA LEU A 189 -8.66 0.70 -1.11
C LEU A 189 -8.82 -0.07 -2.43
N TRP A 190 -8.18 -1.24 -2.54
CA TRP A 190 -8.17 -1.99 -3.80
C TRP A 190 -9.52 -2.67 -4.09
N GLY A 191 -10.42 -2.77 -3.10
CA GLY A 191 -11.79 -3.25 -3.27
C GLY A 191 -12.64 -2.39 -4.23
N THR A 192 -12.15 -1.21 -4.63
CA THR A 192 -12.73 -0.36 -5.70
C THR A 192 -12.40 -0.83 -7.13
N ALA A 193 -11.60 -1.89 -7.27
CA ALA A 193 -11.26 -2.48 -8.57
C ALA A 193 -12.49 -3.00 -9.33
N SER A 194 -12.32 -3.20 -10.65
CA SER A 194 -13.39 -3.82 -11.46
C SER A 194 -13.70 -5.24 -10.98
N ASN A 195 -14.96 -5.67 -11.16
CA ASN A 195 -15.39 -7.04 -10.86
C ASN A 195 -14.47 -8.10 -11.49
N SER A 196 -14.05 -7.89 -12.73
CA SER A 196 -13.11 -8.76 -13.44
C SER A 196 -11.75 -8.90 -12.75
N ASN A 197 -11.24 -7.82 -12.14
CA ASN A 197 -9.99 -7.86 -11.38
C ASN A 197 -10.20 -8.55 -10.02
N ILE A 198 -11.30 -8.26 -9.32
CA ILE A 198 -11.64 -8.91 -8.03
C ILE A 198 -11.78 -10.43 -8.20
N GLU A 199 -12.39 -10.87 -9.29
CA GLU A 199 -12.57 -12.28 -9.64
C GLU A 199 -11.26 -13.05 -9.83
N ILE A 200 -10.12 -12.37 -10.05
CA ILE A 200 -8.81 -13.03 -10.09
C ILE A 200 -8.45 -13.60 -8.72
N LEU A 201 -8.71 -12.86 -7.64
CA LEU A 201 -8.45 -13.30 -6.27
C LEU A 201 -9.52 -14.29 -5.78
N GLU A 202 -10.77 -14.09 -6.17
CA GLU A 202 -11.86 -15.01 -5.81
C GLU A 202 -11.68 -16.40 -6.46
N ARG A 203 -11.26 -16.44 -7.74
CA ARG A 203 -10.85 -17.69 -8.40
C ARG A 203 -9.63 -18.32 -7.73
N PHE A 204 -8.70 -17.52 -7.19
CA PHE A 204 -7.59 -18.06 -6.43
C PHE A 204 -8.05 -18.69 -5.10
N GLN A 205 -8.90 -18.00 -4.33
CA GLN A 205 -9.47 -18.50 -3.09
C GLN A 205 -10.11 -19.87 -3.31
N THR A 206 -11.01 -19.96 -4.29
CA THR A 206 -11.73 -21.19 -4.61
C THR A 206 -10.81 -22.30 -5.14
N LYS A 207 -9.79 -21.97 -5.95
CA LYS A 207 -8.78 -22.94 -6.40
C LYS A 207 -7.91 -23.45 -5.26
N ALA A 208 -7.46 -22.56 -4.37
CA ALA A 208 -6.63 -22.92 -3.22
C ALA A 208 -7.39 -23.86 -2.28
N ILE A 209 -8.61 -23.51 -1.91
CA ILE A 209 -9.48 -24.31 -1.04
C ILE A 209 -9.70 -25.71 -1.63
N ARG A 210 -10.06 -25.80 -2.93
CA ARG A 210 -10.23 -27.11 -3.57
C ARG A 210 -8.97 -27.97 -3.51
N SER A 211 -7.81 -27.36 -3.72
CA SER A 211 -6.53 -28.05 -3.68
C SER A 211 -6.13 -28.51 -2.28
N MET A 212 -6.55 -27.77 -1.24
CA MET A 212 -6.28 -28.11 0.17
C MET A 212 -7.14 -29.26 0.68
N PHE A 213 -8.40 -29.33 0.24
CA PHE A 213 -9.39 -30.29 0.74
C PHE A 213 -9.77 -31.38 -0.28
N ASN A 214 -9.05 -31.52 -1.39
CA ASN A 214 -9.34 -32.46 -2.48
C ASN A 214 -10.79 -32.39 -3.00
N ILE A 215 -11.35 -31.19 -3.06
CA ILE A 215 -12.77 -31.02 -3.42
C ILE A 215 -12.94 -31.18 -4.96
N PRO A 216 -13.86 -32.04 -5.43
CA PRO A 216 -14.13 -32.23 -6.85
C PRO A 216 -14.57 -30.96 -7.58
N LYS A 217 -14.30 -30.89 -8.90
CA LYS A 217 -14.65 -29.74 -9.75
C LYS A 217 -16.16 -29.57 -9.94
N CYS A 218 -16.95 -30.65 -9.83
CA CYS A 218 -18.41 -30.63 -10.00
C CYS A 218 -19.12 -29.88 -8.87
N ILE A 219 -18.49 -29.72 -7.70
CA ILE A 219 -19.10 -29.04 -6.57
C ILE A 219 -19.06 -27.52 -6.79
N GLN A 220 -20.24 -26.89 -6.71
CA GLN A 220 -20.38 -25.46 -6.88
C GLN A 220 -19.63 -24.68 -5.78
N ASN A 221 -19.01 -23.55 -6.16
CA ASN A 221 -18.27 -22.68 -5.24
C ASN A 221 -19.09 -22.25 -4.01
N LYS A 222 -20.39 -22.01 -4.18
CA LYS A 222 -21.27 -21.51 -3.13
C LYS A 222 -21.33 -22.47 -1.93
N TYR A 223 -21.48 -23.77 -2.19
CA TYR A 223 -21.58 -24.79 -1.13
C TYR A 223 -20.25 -24.96 -0.41
N ILE A 224 -19.13 -24.98 -1.14
CA ILE A 224 -17.79 -25.07 -0.56
C ILE A 224 -17.53 -23.93 0.44
N LEU A 225 -17.89 -22.71 0.06
CA LEU A 225 -17.68 -21.54 0.91
C LEU A 225 -18.64 -21.55 2.11
N GLN A 226 -19.88 -22.00 1.93
CA GLN A 226 -20.85 -22.14 3.01
C GLN A 226 -20.40 -23.17 4.06
N ASP A 227 -20.01 -24.37 3.64
CA ASP A 227 -19.56 -25.45 4.52
C ASP A 227 -18.31 -25.07 5.31
N LEU A 228 -17.38 -24.37 4.66
CA LEU A 228 -16.14 -23.89 5.28
C LEU A 228 -16.30 -22.57 6.05
N ARG A 229 -17.52 -22.02 6.10
CA ARG A 229 -17.83 -20.71 6.71
C ARG A 229 -16.90 -19.60 6.23
N LEU A 230 -16.64 -19.58 4.92
CA LEU A 230 -15.82 -18.59 4.24
C LEU A 230 -16.70 -17.66 3.42
N LYS A 231 -16.33 -16.39 3.42
CA LYS A 231 -16.97 -15.36 2.60
C LYS A 231 -16.23 -15.24 1.27
N THR A 232 -16.93 -14.84 0.22
CA THR A 232 -16.29 -14.48 -1.05
C THR A 232 -15.43 -13.24 -0.87
N VAL A 233 -14.48 -13.02 -1.77
CA VAL A 233 -13.67 -11.80 -1.77
C VAL A 233 -14.57 -10.56 -1.88
N LYS A 234 -15.62 -10.62 -2.73
CA LYS A 234 -16.61 -9.54 -2.86
C LYS A 234 -17.35 -9.25 -1.53
N GLN A 235 -17.78 -10.28 -0.82
CA GLN A 235 -18.43 -10.12 0.50
C GLN A 235 -17.46 -9.52 1.54
N GLU A 236 -16.22 -9.97 1.56
CA GLU A 236 -15.20 -9.43 2.47
C GLU A 236 -14.89 -7.97 2.18
N ILE A 237 -14.84 -7.55 0.91
CA ILE A 237 -14.74 -6.13 0.53
C ILE A 237 -15.89 -5.34 1.15
N ALA A 238 -17.14 -5.76 0.92
CA ALA A 238 -18.31 -5.04 1.42
C ALA A 238 -18.28 -4.88 2.96
N ILE A 239 -17.96 -5.96 3.68
CA ILE A 239 -17.88 -5.94 5.15
C ILE A 239 -16.76 -5.04 5.66
N ARG A 240 -15.58 -5.13 5.05
CA ARG A 240 -14.41 -4.33 5.43
C ARG A 240 -14.63 -2.85 5.15
N SER A 241 -15.17 -2.53 3.98
CA SER A 241 -15.52 -1.15 3.61
C SER A 241 -16.56 -0.57 4.57
N LEU A 242 -17.64 -1.29 4.88
CA LEU A 242 -18.64 -0.83 5.84
C LEU A 242 -18.04 -0.64 7.25
N SER A 243 -17.27 -1.62 7.71
CA SER A 243 -16.62 -1.55 9.03
C SER A 243 -15.65 -0.36 9.11
N TYR A 244 -14.93 -0.08 8.02
CA TYR A 244 -14.02 1.06 7.93
C TYR A 244 -14.78 2.39 7.98
N GLN A 245 -15.88 2.52 7.23
CA GLN A 245 -16.73 3.71 7.27
C GLN A 245 -17.32 3.96 8.66
N LEU A 246 -17.86 2.92 9.30
CA LEU A 246 -18.39 3.04 10.66
C LEU A 246 -17.32 3.44 11.68
N LYS A 247 -16.07 2.99 11.48
CA LYS A 247 -14.94 3.41 12.30
C LYS A 247 -14.57 4.87 12.06
N LEU A 248 -14.51 5.31 10.81
CA LEU A 248 -14.22 6.72 10.49
C LEU A 248 -15.28 7.67 11.04
N ALA A 249 -16.56 7.31 10.93
CA ALA A 249 -17.66 8.11 11.46
C ALA A 249 -17.63 8.26 13.00
N LYS A 250 -17.03 7.31 13.71
CA LYS A 250 -16.87 7.30 15.18
C LYS A 250 -15.46 7.68 15.63
N HIS A 251 -14.59 8.10 14.71
CA HIS A 251 -13.19 8.33 15.04
C HIS A 251 -13.01 9.65 15.79
N VAL A 252 -12.18 9.65 16.84
CA VAL A 252 -11.94 10.83 17.69
C VAL A 252 -11.28 11.97 16.90
N ASN A 253 -10.41 11.63 15.95
CA ASN A 253 -9.78 12.61 15.06
C ASN A 253 -10.77 13.11 14.01
N THR A 254 -11.08 14.40 14.06
CA THR A 254 -11.98 15.10 13.13
C THR A 254 -11.52 14.97 11.67
N LEU A 255 -10.21 15.02 11.40
CA LEU A 255 -9.66 14.84 10.06
C LEU A 255 -9.96 13.46 9.47
N ALA A 256 -10.10 12.44 10.32
CA ALA A 256 -10.48 11.10 9.85
C ALA A 256 -11.98 11.05 9.48
N SER A 257 -12.82 11.80 10.17
CA SER A 257 -14.25 11.89 9.85
C SER A 257 -14.50 12.60 8.50
N GLU A 258 -13.67 13.59 8.17
CA GLU A 258 -13.72 14.33 6.90
C GLU A 258 -13.43 13.43 5.67
N LEU A 259 -12.68 12.34 5.86
CA LEU A 259 -12.46 11.33 4.81
C LEU A 259 -13.75 10.59 4.40
N SER A 260 -14.82 10.68 5.21
CA SER A 260 -16.10 9.98 4.96
C SER A 260 -17.09 10.76 4.08
N GLY A 261 -16.67 11.86 3.46
CA GLY A 261 -17.51 12.75 2.65
C GLY A 261 -18.47 12.05 1.66
N THR A 262 -19.69 12.57 1.58
CA THR A 262 -20.86 12.03 0.88
C THR A 262 -20.61 11.78 -0.62
N GLY A 263 -20.54 10.50 -1.00
CA GLY A 263 -20.48 10.06 -2.40
C GLY A 263 -20.01 8.62 -2.68
N SER A 264 -19.60 7.83 -1.67
CA SER A 264 -18.89 6.55 -1.92
C SER A 264 -19.73 5.27 -1.81
N THR A 265 -21.06 5.34 -1.82
CA THR A 265 -21.92 4.14 -1.67
C THR A 265 -22.02 3.28 -2.94
N GLN A 266 -21.43 3.70 -4.06
CA GLN A 266 -21.28 2.85 -5.24
C GLN A 266 -19.81 2.62 -5.52
N HIS A 267 -19.39 1.35 -5.49
CA HIS A 267 -18.09 0.83 -5.96
C HIS A 267 -17.81 1.25 -7.41
N THR A 268 -17.54 2.53 -7.63
CA THR A 268 -17.28 3.06 -8.95
C THR A 268 -15.91 3.71 -8.93
N ARG A 269 -15.07 3.17 -9.81
CA ARG A 269 -13.87 3.82 -10.32
C ARG A 269 -14.15 5.32 -10.52
N LEU A 270 -13.23 6.18 -10.08
CA LEU A 270 -13.26 7.63 -10.31
C LEU A 270 -13.81 7.91 -11.72
N ARG A 271 -15.06 8.40 -11.78
CA ARG A 271 -15.68 8.75 -13.07
C ARG A 271 -14.98 10.01 -13.56
N ARG A 272 -14.85 10.15 -14.89
CA ARG A 272 -14.18 11.28 -15.58
C ARG A 272 -14.63 12.67 -15.12
N ASN A 273 -15.76 12.79 -14.43
CA ASN A 273 -16.40 14.06 -14.09
C ASN A 273 -16.41 14.37 -12.57
N SER A 274 -15.72 13.57 -11.75
CA SER A 274 -15.60 13.85 -10.31
C SER A 274 -14.15 14.15 -9.95
N VAL A 275 -13.71 15.36 -10.26
CA VAL A 275 -12.54 15.95 -9.60
C VAL A 275 -13.06 16.49 -8.25
N PRO A 276 -12.57 16.03 -7.09
CA PRO A 276 -12.90 16.68 -5.85
C PRO A 276 -12.13 18.01 -5.81
N ASN A 277 -12.83 19.10 -6.08
CA ASN A 277 -12.34 20.42 -5.71
C ASN A 277 -12.75 20.63 -4.24
N LEU A 278 -11.84 20.30 -3.32
CA LEU A 278 -12.06 20.31 -1.87
C LEU A 278 -12.30 21.72 -1.31
N SER A 279 -12.14 22.79 -2.09
CA SER A 279 -12.31 24.18 -1.67
C SER A 279 -13.51 24.91 -2.27
N LEU A 280 -14.35 24.30 -3.12
CA LEU A 280 -15.43 24.99 -3.84
C LEU A 280 -16.87 24.60 -3.44
N ARG A 281 -17.07 23.85 -2.35
CA ARG A 281 -18.40 23.39 -1.90
C ARG A 281 -19.13 24.32 -0.90
N ILE A 282 -18.56 25.47 -0.52
CA ILE A 282 -19.13 26.34 0.56
C ILE A 282 -19.89 27.58 0.07
N THR A 283 -20.03 27.83 -1.24
CA THR A 283 -20.82 28.99 -1.69
C THR A 283 -21.86 28.61 -2.73
N LYS A 284 -23.09 28.34 -2.27
CA LYS A 284 -24.24 29.22 -2.54
C LYS A 284 -25.50 28.68 -1.87
N GLU A 285 -26.19 29.63 -1.27
CA GLU A 285 -27.43 29.57 -0.51
C GLU A 285 -28.64 29.13 -1.36
N TRP A 286 -29.67 28.69 -0.63
CA TRP A 286 -31.05 28.33 -0.99
C TRP A 286 -31.28 26.94 -1.56
#